data_AF-C5KM61-F1
#
_entry.id   AF-C5KM61-F1
#
_cell.length_a   1.000
_cell.length_b   1.000
_cell.length_c   1.000
_cell.angle_alpha   90.00
_cell.angle_beta   90.00
_cell.angle_gamma   90.00
#
_symmetry.space_group_name_H-M   'P 1'
#
loop_
_entity.id
_entity.type
_entity.pdbx_description
1 polymer ?
#
loop_
_entity_poly.entity_id
_entity_poly.type
_entity_poly.pdbx_seq_one_letter_code
_entity_poly.pdbx_strand_id
1 'polypeptide(L)'
;MAEQKTAAGVMEGEDKILKNMSRFTNDSMCVNYLKAFKRESTDRLAQYRHALIQKQKHDVTDRVLHQLQNIERSEHNIAASMQEILVRETASSFRDMFPTDPKMQQESLNTAIAQLAGDTVDASKDPVKNHFVNSFKDLKTQDVSKATADAKGTLIQRLAFDKRRSERDFERQYMVTKAEADEVRSLAKKAKGKGGYDWSILDATDMARLEELYTKINNKVGFPMLSEAAVQSVPVDACADLRAKEYTTHMNEQLEVLRVKLRNERLNMFAAAF
;
A
#
# COMPACT_ATOMS: atom_id res chain seq x y z
N MET A 1 -57.59 39.19 63.28
CA MET A 1 -56.18 38.71 63.32
C MET A 1 -56.04 37.19 63.10
N ALA A 2 -56.99 36.34 63.52
CA ALA A 2 -56.93 34.89 63.22
C ALA A 2 -57.17 34.57 61.73
N GLU A 3 -58.15 35.23 61.09
CA GLU A 3 -58.48 35.03 59.66
C GLU A 3 -57.39 35.56 58.69
N GLN A 4 -56.62 36.57 59.09
CA GLN A 4 -55.46 37.07 58.32
C GLN A 4 -54.27 36.11 58.38
N LYS A 5 -54.09 35.38 59.50
CA LYS A 5 -53.02 34.38 59.65
C LYS A 5 -53.32 33.11 58.85
N THR A 6 -54.59 32.74 58.69
CA THR A 6 -54.99 31.62 57.82
C THR A 6 -54.86 31.98 56.34
N ALA A 7 -55.23 33.19 55.92
CA ALA A 7 -55.04 33.64 54.54
C ALA A 7 -53.55 33.72 54.12
N ALA A 8 -52.69 34.24 55.00
CA ALA A 8 -51.24 34.30 54.75
C ALA A 8 -50.59 32.90 54.66
N GLY A 9 -51.02 31.95 55.49
CA GLY A 9 -50.55 30.56 55.43
C GLY A 9 -51.02 29.81 54.18
N VAL A 10 -52.22 30.12 53.67
CA VAL A 10 -52.71 29.57 52.40
C VAL A 10 -51.90 30.11 51.23
N MET A 11 -51.67 31.43 51.15
CA MET A 11 -50.86 32.02 50.08
C MET A 11 -49.41 31.51 50.10
N GLU A 12 -48.78 31.38 51.26
CA GLU A 12 -47.43 30.81 51.38
C GLU A 12 -47.39 29.32 50.96
N GLY A 13 -48.47 28.57 51.23
CA GLY A 13 -48.63 27.19 50.77
C GLY A 13 -48.76 27.09 49.25
N GLU A 14 -49.61 27.93 48.65
CA GLU A 14 -49.81 28.00 47.20
C GLU A 14 -48.52 28.39 46.46
N ASP A 15 -47.76 29.37 46.99
CA ASP A 15 -46.46 29.77 46.42
C ASP A 15 -45.42 28.64 46.48
N LYS A 16 -45.38 27.87 47.57
CA LYS A 16 -44.49 26.70 47.70
C LYS A 16 -44.88 25.59 46.73
N ILE A 17 -46.18 25.35 46.53
CA ILE A 17 -46.67 24.37 45.55
C ILE A 17 -46.31 24.83 44.13
N LEU A 18 -46.56 26.09 43.79
CA LEU A 18 -46.29 26.63 42.45
C LEU A 18 -44.78 26.62 42.14
N LYS A 19 -43.94 26.95 43.12
CA LYS A 19 -42.46 26.85 43.02
C LYS A 19 -41.97 25.41 42.88
N ASN A 20 -42.64 24.43 43.49
CA ASN A 20 -42.29 23.01 43.32
C ASN A 20 -42.78 22.47 41.97
N MET A 21 -43.97 22.87 41.51
CA MET A 21 -44.46 22.52 40.18
C MET A 21 -43.57 23.11 39.08
N SER A 22 -43.11 24.35 39.23
CA SER A 22 -42.19 24.97 38.28
C SER A 22 -40.83 24.26 38.22
N ARG A 23 -40.37 23.65 39.33
CA ARG A 23 -39.13 22.85 39.37
C ARG A 23 -39.24 21.56 38.56
N PHE A 24 -40.39 20.88 38.60
CA PHE A 24 -40.62 19.61 37.89
C PHE A 24 -41.21 19.77 36.49
N THR A 25 -41.47 21.00 36.04
CA THR A 25 -42.06 21.26 34.72
C THR A 25 -41.21 20.67 33.58
N ASN A 26 -39.90 20.58 33.76
CA ASN A 26 -38.96 20.07 32.76
C ASN A 26 -38.76 18.54 32.78
N ASP A 27 -39.32 17.81 33.74
CA ASP A 27 -39.13 16.36 33.86
C ASP A 27 -39.73 15.60 32.65
N SER A 28 -40.77 16.18 32.04
CA SER A 28 -41.39 15.68 30.81
C SER A 28 -40.43 15.67 29.61
N MET A 29 -39.36 16.48 29.61
CA MET A 29 -38.37 16.53 28.53
C MET A 29 -37.49 15.28 28.48
N CYS A 30 -37.37 14.53 29.57
CA CYS A 30 -36.61 13.27 29.61
C CYS A 30 -37.12 12.27 28.57
N VAL A 31 -38.45 12.15 28.44
CA VAL A 31 -39.08 11.26 27.45
C VAL A 31 -38.81 11.73 26.02
N ASN A 32 -38.76 13.05 25.80
CA ASN A 32 -38.44 13.62 24.48
C ASN A 32 -37.00 13.30 24.08
N TYR A 33 -36.05 13.40 25.00
CA TYR A 33 -34.65 13.02 24.74
C TYR A 33 -34.50 11.52 24.46
N LEU A 34 -35.20 10.65 25.19
CA LEU A 34 -35.17 9.21 24.95
C LEU A 34 -35.75 8.85 23.56
N LYS A 35 -36.83 9.50 23.15
CA LYS A 35 -37.42 9.32 21.80
C LYS A 35 -36.47 9.82 20.71
N ALA A 36 -35.83 10.97 20.93
CA ALA A 36 -34.84 11.52 20.01
C ALA A 36 -33.64 10.59 19.85
N PHE A 37 -33.14 10.00 20.95
CA PHE A 37 -31.98 9.11 20.94
C PHE A 37 -32.09 7.97 19.92
N LYS A 38 -33.24 7.28 19.88
CA LYS A 38 -33.46 6.17 18.92
C LYS A 38 -33.39 6.66 17.46
N ARG A 39 -34.04 7.78 17.17
CA ARG A 39 -34.08 8.37 15.83
C ARG A 39 -32.69 8.85 15.41
N GLU A 40 -32.07 9.68 16.24
CA GLU A 40 -30.74 10.23 15.97
C GLU A 40 -29.68 9.16 15.84
N SER A 41 -29.69 8.12 16.68
CA SER A 41 -28.73 7.02 16.59
C SER A 41 -28.88 6.25 15.28
N THR A 42 -30.11 6.02 14.81
CA THR A 42 -30.36 5.33 13.54
C THR A 42 -29.87 6.18 12.35
N ASP A 43 -30.20 7.47 12.35
CA ASP A 43 -29.79 8.40 11.30
C ASP A 43 -28.26 8.55 11.26
N ARG A 44 -27.61 8.68 12.42
CA ARG A 44 -26.15 8.76 12.54
C ARG A 44 -25.47 7.47 12.12
N LEU A 45 -26.04 6.29 12.41
CA LEU A 45 -25.49 5.01 11.94
C LEU A 45 -25.52 4.91 10.41
N ALA A 46 -26.57 5.40 9.76
CA ALA A 46 -26.64 5.44 8.30
C ALA A 46 -25.57 6.38 7.71
N GLN A 47 -25.43 7.59 8.26
CA GLN A 47 -24.39 8.53 7.86
C GLN A 47 -22.98 7.98 8.10
N TYR A 48 -22.76 7.31 9.23
CA TYR A 48 -21.49 6.68 9.58
C TYR A 48 -21.10 5.59 8.59
N ARG A 49 -22.04 4.74 8.17
CA ARG A 49 -21.80 3.72 7.12
C ARG A 49 -21.39 4.35 5.80
N HIS A 50 -22.04 5.44 5.38
CA HIS A 50 -21.65 6.17 4.18
C HIS A 50 -20.24 6.77 4.31
N ALA A 51 -19.93 7.39 5.45
CA ALA A 51 -18.61 7.96 5.70
C ALA A 51 -17.51 6.89 5.72
N LEU A 52 -17.78 5.70 6.28
CA LEU A 52 -16.85 4.58 6.24
C LEU A 52 -16.54 4.12 4.81
N ILE A 53 -17.55 4.00 3.95
CA ILE A 53 -17.35 3.61 2.54
C ILE A 53 -16.53 4.68 1.81
N GLN A 54 -16.81 5.96 2.06
CA GLN A 54 -16.03 7.05 1.48
C GLN A 54 -14.58 7.04 1.95
N LYS A 55 -14.35 6.81 3.25
CA LYS A 55 -13.01 6.65 3.80
C LYS A 55 -12.29 5.48 3.13
N GLN A 56 -12.92 4.32 3.02
CA GLN A 56 -12.33 3.16 2.34
C GLN A 56 -11.95 3.49 0.89
N LYS A 57 -12.83 4.17 0.15
CA LYS A 57 -12.53 4.63 -1.22
C LYS A 57 -11.33 5.56 -1.27
N HIS A 58 -11.23 6.49 -0.32
CA HIS A 58 -10.08 7.39 -0.21
C HIS A 58 -8.79 6.63 0.09
N ASP A 59 -8.82 5.73 1.08
CA ASP A 59 -7.67 4.89 1.46
C ASP A 59 -7.20 4.03 0.25
N VAL A 60 -8.11 3.50 -0.57
CA VAL A 60 -7.77 2.82 -1.83
C VAL A 60 -7.03 3.77 -2.78
N THR A 61 -7.57 4.96 -2.98
CA THR A 61 -7.06 5.93 -3.95
C THR A 61 -5.65 6.40 -3.55
N ASP A 62 -5.48 6.76 -2.28
CA ASP A 62 -4.21 7.24 -1.74
C ASP A 62 -3.13 6.17 -1.82
N ARG A 63 -3.50 4.92 -1.51
CA ARG A 63 -2.56 3.79 -1.58
C ARG A 63 -2.09 3.52 -3.01
N VAL A 64 -3.02 3.50 -3.97
CA VAL A 64 -2.68 3.32 -5.39
C VAL A 64 -1.80 4.48 -5.88
N LEU A 65 -2.14 5.72 -5.51
CA LEU A 65 -1.37 6.91 -5.89
C LEU A 65 0.05 6.86 -5.31
N HIS A 66 0.21 6.52 -4.03
CA HIS A 66 1.53 6.32 -3.43
C HIS A 66 2.32 5.21 -4.13
N GLN A 67 1.66 4.11 -4.50
CA GLN A 67 2.31 3.02 -5.19
C GLN A 67 2.81 3.41 -6.58
N LEU A 68 1.99 4.13 -7.36
CA LEU A 68 2.37 4.64 -8.68
C LEU A 68 3.53 5.64 -8.58
N GLN A 69 3.52 6.53 -7.58
CA GLN A 69 4.63 7.46 -7.35
C GLN A 69 5.93 6.73 -6.98
N ASN A 70 5.86 5.65 -6.22
CA ASN A 70 7.04 4.85 -5.88
C ASN A 70 7.59 4.12 -7.11
N ILE A 71 6.71 3.59 -7.97
CA ILE A 71 7.09 2.98 -9.24
C ILE A 71 7.77 4.02 -10.14
N GLU A 72 7.15 5.18 -10.34
CA GLU A 72 7.71 6.28 -11.16
C GLU A 72 9.12 6.69 -10.67
N ARG A 73 9.28 6.90 -9.35
CA ARG A 73 10.60 7.22 -8.77
C ARG A 73 11.61 6.11 -8.98
N SER A 74 11.19 4.86 -8.84
CA SER A 74 12.05 3.71 -9.08
C SER A 74 12.49 3.63 -10.54
N GLU A 75 11.58 3.86 -11.48
CA GLU A 75 11.90 3.89 -12.91
C GLU A 75 12.88 5.03 -13.24
N HIS A 76 12.67 6.22 -12.67
CA HIS A 76 13.59 7.34 -12.82
C HIS A 76 14.99 7.02 -12.28
N ASN A 77 15.07 6.39 -11.11
CA ASN A 77 16.34 5.98 -10.51
C ASN A 77 17.05 4.90 -11.34
N ILE A 78 16.30 3.93 -11.88
CA ILE A 78 16.86 2.91 -12.79
C ILE A 78 17.39 3.57 -14.06
N ALA A 79 16.63 4.50 -14.66
CA ALA A 79 17.05 5.21 -15.87
C ALA A 79 18.33 6.04 -15.62
N ALA A 80 18.40 6.77 -14.51
CA ALA A 80 19.59 7.54 -14.13
C ALA A 80 20.80 6.64 -13.88
N SER A 81 20.62 5.55 -13.12
CA SER A 81 21.68 4.56 -12.88
C SER A 81 22.17 3.92 -14.18
N MET A 82 21.27 3.60 -15.12
CA MET A 82 21.65 3.06 -16.43
C MET A 82 22.49 4.05 -17.24
N GLN A 83 22.16 5.35 -17.21
CA GLN A 83 22.97 6.38 -17.87
C GLN A 83 24.36 6.50 -17.25
N GLU A 84 24.45 6.48 -15.92
CA GLU A 84 25.73 6.52 -15.20
C GLU A 84 26.60 5.30 -15.54
N ILE A 85 26.02 4.09 -15.48
CA ILE A 85 26.70 2.85 -15.82
C ILE A 85 27.18 2.87 -17.27
N LEU A 86 26.34 3.32 -18.20
CA LEU A 86 26.68 3.43 -19.61
C LEU A 86 27.90 4.35 -19.83
N VAL A 87 27.96 5.51 -19.18
CA VAL A 87 29.13 6.40 -19.27
C VAL A 87 30.36 5.77 -18.63
N ARG A 88 30.21 5.18 -17.44
CA ARG A 88 31.30 4.55 -16.69
C ARG A 88 31.91 3.38 -17.44
N GLU A 89 31.09 2.48 -17.97
CA GLU A 89 31.55 1.31 -18.72
C GLU A 89 32.13 1.71 -20.08
N THR A 90 31.59 2.75 -20.74
CA THR A 90 32.19 3.27 -21.98
C THR A 90 33.57 3.87 -21.71
N ALA A 91 33.72 4.62 -20.62
CA ALA A 91 35.02 5.17 -20.19
C ALA A 91 36.01 4.06 -19.80
N SER A 92 35.53 3.03 -19.10
CA SER A 92 36.33 1.85 -18.72
C SER A 92 36.82 1.09 -19.95
N SER A 93 35.92 0.83 -20.90
CA SER A 93 36.25 0.20 -22.19
C SER A 93 37.30 1.00 -22.96
N PHE A 94 37.17 2.33 -23.00
CA PHE A 94 38.18 3.19 -23.64
C PHE A 94 39.52 3.10 -22.92
N ARG A 95 39.52 3.13 -21.58
CA ARG A 95 40.74 3.02 -20.75
C ARG A 95 41.46 1.70 -20.96
N ASP A 96 40.72 0.62 -21.18
CA ASP A 96 41.30 -0.70 -21.45
C ASP A 96 41.84 -0.80 -22.89
N MET A 97 41.18 -0.18 -23.87
CA MET A 97 41.58 -0.21 -25.28
C MET A 97 42.75 0.71 -25.60
N PHE A 98 42.75 1.94 -25.08
CA PHE A 98 43.72 2.98 -25.45
C PHE A 98 45.21 2.57 -25.31
N PRO A 99 45.64 1.84 -24.26
CA PRO A 99 47.04 1.41 -24.13
C PRO A 99 47.44 0.36 -25.18
N THR A 100 46.47 -0.36 -25.74
CA THR A 100 46.70 -1.52 -26.62
C THR A 100 46.52 -1.22 -28.10
N ASP A 101 45.96 -0.06 -28.46
CA ASP A 101 45.74 0.37 -29.84
C ASP A 101 46.71 1.50 -30.25
N PRO A 102 47.78 1.19 -31.01
CA PRO A 102 48.74 2.19 -31.47
C PRO A 102 48.12 3.24 -32.41
N LYS A 103 47.08 2.88 -33.17
CA LYS A 103 46.40 3.84 -34.06
C LYS A 103 45.67 4.89 -33.26
N MET A 104 44.97 4.47 -32.21
CA MET A 104 44.24 5.37 -31.32
C MET A 104 45.18 6.35 -30.60
N GLN A 105 46.38 5.89 -30.22
CA GLN A 105 47.43 6.74 -29.64
C GLN A 105 47.95 7.77 -30.66
N GLN A 106 48.22 7.33 -31.89
CA GLN A 106 48.69 8.22 -32.95
C GLN A 106 47.63 9.26 -33.38
N GLU A 107 46.37 8.85 -33.47
CA GLU A 107 45.23 9.75 -33.72
C GLU A 107 45.04 10.79 -32.60
N SER A 108 45.28 10.40 -31.35
CA SER A 108 45.24 11.33 -30.21
C SER A 108 46.34 12.40 -30.29
N LEU A 109 47.55 11.99 -30.69
CA LEU A 109 48.70 12.89 -30.91
C LEU A 109 48.44 13.86 -32.07
N ASN A 110 47.95 13.34 -33.20
CA ASN A 110 47.61 14.16 -34.36
C ASN A 110 46.49 15.17 -34.04
N THR A 111 45.51 14.76 -33.24
CA THR A 111 44.45 15.65 -32.75
C THR A 111 44.98 16.75 -31.84
N ALA A 112 45.88 16.42 -30.91
CA ALA A 112 46.51 17.40 -30.04
C ALA A 112 47.33 18.42 -30.84
N ILE A 113 48.07 17.97 -31.86
CA ILE A 113 48.84 18.84 -32.76
C ILE A 113 47.90 19.78 -33.53
N ALA A 114 46.80 19.27 -34.08
CA ALA A 114 45.82 20.08 -34.80
C ALA A 114 45.15 21.13 -33.89
N GLN A 115 44.78 20.77 -32.66
CA GLN A 115 44.22 21.74 -31.70
C GLN A 115 45.22 22.83 -31.33
N LEU A 116 46.50 22.49 -31.14
CA LEU A 116 47.56 23.47 -30.89
C LEU A 116 47.82 24.39 -32.10
N ALA A 117 47.59 23.88 -33.31
CA ALA A 117 47.65 24.65 -34.54
C ALA A 117 46.43 25.59 -34.73
N GLY A 118 45.42 25.52 -33.87
CA GLY A 118 44.20 26.32 -33.94
C GLY A 118 43.09 25.70 -34.80
N ASP A 119 43.25 24.46 -35.26
CA ASP A 119 42.23 23.77 -36.03
C ASP A 119 41.09 23.29 -35.13
N THR A 120 39.86 23.39 -35.63
CA THR A 120 38.70 22.77 -34.99
C THR A 120 38.70 21.28 -35.27
N VAL A 121 38.76 20.47 -34.21
CA VAL A 121 38.78 19.01 -34.33
C VAL A 121 37.39 18.44 -34.07
N ASP A 122 36.79 17.89 -35.13
CA ASP A 122 35.50 17.20 -35.09
C ASP A 122 35.54 15.92 -34.24
N ALA A 123 34.36 15.49 -33.79
CA ALA A 123 34.18 14.28 -32.99
C ALA A 123 34.67 12.99 -33.69
N SER A 124 34.84 13.00 -35.01
CA SER A 124 35.38 11.87 -35.78
C SER A 124 36.90 11.79 -35.79
N LYS A 125 37.59 12.89 -35.41
CA LYS A 125 39.05 12.97 -35.39
C LYS A 125 39.61 12.78 -33.98
N ASP A 126 38.85 13.16 -32.96
CA ASP A 126 39.17 12.89 -31.55
C ASP A 126 38.82 11.42 -31.19
N PRO A 127 39.81 10.57 -30.85
CA PRO A 127 39.58 9.16 -30.59
C PRO A 127 38.69 8.90 -29.37
N VAL A 128 38.67 9.80 -28.38
CA VAL A 128 37.79 9.69 -27.21
C VAL A 128 36.35 9.92 -27.64
N LYS A 129 36.08 11.04 -28.31
CA LYS A 129 34.73 11.36 -28.79
C LYS A 129 34.22 10.33 -29.79
N ASN A 130 35.08 9.86 -30.68
CA ASN A 130 34.74 8.84 -31.67
C ASN A 130 34.34 7.52 -30.99
N HIS A 131 35.09 7.07 -29.98
CA HIS A 131 34.76 5.86 -29.21
C HIS A 131 33.41 5.97 -28.50
N PHE A 132 33.13 7.09 -27.84
CA PHE A 132 31.85 7.33 -27.16
C PHE A 132 30.67 7.37 -28.14
N VAL A 133 30.81 8.12 -29.25
CA VAL A 133 29.75 8.23 -30.26
C VAL A 133 29.47 6.88 -30.92
N ASN A 134 30.50 6.08 -31.22
CA ASN A 134 30.32 4.77 -31.83
C ASN A 134 29.69 3.79 -30.83
N SER A 135 30.15 3.79 -29.57
CA SER A 135 29.55 2.98 -28.50
C SER A 135 28.06 3.28 -28.31
N PHE A 136 27.65 4.55 -28.38
CA PHE A 136 26.24 4.94 -28.28
C PHE A 136 25.43 4.62 -29.54
N LYS A 137 26.03 4.70 -30.73
CA LYS A 137 25.39 4.25 -31.98
C LYS A 137 25.13 2.74 -31.95
N ASP A 138 26.11 1.96 -31.50
CA ASP A 138 25.98 0.51 -31.38
C ASP A 138 24.87 0.13 -30.40
N LEU A 139 24.81 0.80 -29.24
CA LEU A 139 23.73 0.65 -28.26
C LEU A 139 22.35 1.04 -28.79
N LYS A 140 22.24 2.01 -29.71
CA LYS A 140 20.96 2.38 -30.33
C LYS A 140 20.44 1.34 -31.31
N THR A 141 21.35 0.59 -31.94
CA THR A 141 21.01 -0.45 -32.92
C THR A 141 20.80 -1.83 -32.31
N GLN A 142 21.38 -2.09 -31.13
CA GLN A 142 21.29 -3.38 -30.45
C GLN A 142 20.28 -3.35 -29.30
N ASP A 143 19.43 -4.37 -29.24
CA ASP A 143 18.47 -4.54 -28.15
C ASP A 143 19.18 -5.12 -26.91
N VAL A 144 19.48 -4.25 -25.95
CA VAL A 144 20.09 -4.58 -24.65
C VAL A 144 19.31 -5.69 -23.91
N SER A 145 18.01 -5.82 -24.17
CA SER A 145 17.16 -6.83 -23.55
C SER A 145 17.44 -8.24 -24.07
N LYS A 146 17.88 -8.35 -25.34
CA LYS A 146 18.21 -9.62 -26.02
C LYS A 146 19.69 -10.00 -25.94
N ALA A 147 20.55 -9.07 -25.55
CA ALA A 147 21.97 -9.34 -25.36
C ALA A 147 22.21 -10.37 -24.25
N THR A 148 23.30 -11.13 -24.37
CA THR A 148 23.76 -12.02 -23.30
C THR A 148 24.22 -11.18 -22.11
N ALA A 149 23.73 -11.47 -20.91
CA ALA A 149 24.14 -10.77 -19.71
C ALA A 149 25.46 -11.36 -19.21
N ASP A 150 26.54 -10.56 -19.24
CA ASP A 150 27.85 -10.93 -18.71
C ASP A 150 28.51 -9.72 -18.06
N ALA A 151 28.86 -9.86 -16.78
CA ALA A 151 29.51 -8.82 -15.99
C ALA A 151 30.94 -8.48 -16.47
N LYS A 152 31.59 -9.36 -17.26
CA LYS A 152 32.94 -9.14 -17.79
C LYS A 152 32.98 -9.06 -19.31
N GLY A 153 31.83 -9.14 -19.96
CA GLY A 153 31.71 -9.16 -21.41
C GLY A 153 31.94 -7.80 -22.06
N THR A 154 31.44 -7.66 -23.29
CA THR A 154 31.40 -6.39 -24.02
C THR A 154 30.51 -5.35 -23.31
N LEU A 155 30.65 -4.07 -23.65
CA LEU A 155 29.85 -2.97 -23.09
C LEU A 155 28.35 -3.29 -23.03
N ILE A 156 27.82 -3.88 -24.10
CA ILE A 156 26.40 -4.21 -24.25
C ILE A 156 26.01 -5.38 -23.32
N GLN A 157 26.90 -6.35 -23.10
CA GLN A 157 26.67 -7.48 -22.21
C GLN A 157 26.71 -7.07 -20.73
N ARG A 158 27.58 -6.12 -20.37
CA ARG A 158 27.64 -5.54 -19.02
C ARG A 158 26.39 -4.70 -18.73
N LEU A 159 25.99 -3.86 -19.68
CA LEU A 159 24.77 -3.06 -19.56
C LEU A 159 23.52 -3.96 -19.48
N ALA A 160 23.47 -5.06 -20.25
CA ALA A 160 22.41 -6.05 -20.16
C ALA A 160 22.38 -6.78 -18.81
N PHE A 161 23.55 -7.06 -18.23
CA PHE A 161 23.65 -7.66 -16.89
C PHE A 161 23.06 -6.74 -15.82
N ASP A 162 23.45 -5.46 -15.82
CA ASP A 162 22.96 -4.49 -14.84
C ASP A 162 21.48 -4.18 -15.05
N LYS A 163 21.01 -4.03 -16.30
CA LYS A 163 19.59 -3.87 -16.62
C LYS A 163 18.76 -5.03 -16.06
N ARG A 164 19.15 -6.28 -16.31
CA ARG A 164 18.44 -7.46 -15.77
C ARG A 164 18.51 -7.58 -14.25
N ARG A 165 19.54 -7.02 -13.62
CA ARG A 165 19.61 -6.96 -12.16
C ARG A 165 18.59 -5.95 -11.63
N SER A 166 18.59 -4.73 -12.16
CA SER A 166 17.63 -3.68 -11.78
C SER A 166 16.17 -4.09 -12.05
N GLU A 167 15.90 -4.73 -13.18
CA GLU A 167 14.57 -5.28 -13.51
C GLU A 167 14.13 -6.34 -12.49
N ARG A 168 15.02 -7.27 -12.10
CA ARG A 168 14.70 -8.27 -11.07
C ARG A 168 14.45 -7.66 -9.70
N ASP A 169 15.21 -6.64 -9.32
CA ASP A 169 15.02 -5.93 -8.05
C ASP A 169 13.69 -5.17 -8.07
N PHE A 170 13.34 -4.54 -9.20
CA PHE A 170 12.04 -3.91 -9.43
C PHE A 170 10.88 -4.92 -9.34
N GLU A 171 10.95 -6.04 -10.07
CA GLU A 171 9.94 -7.09 -10.04
C GLU A 171 9.74 -7.64 -8.61
N ARG A 172 10.82 -7.85 -7.85
CA ARG A 172 10.73 -8.33 -6.46
C ARG A 172 10.03 -7.35 -5.54
N GLN A 173 10.17 -6.05 -5.79
CA GLN A 173 9.63 -4.98 -4.96
C GLN A 173 8.16 -4.67 -5.30
N TYR A 174 7.82 -4.66 -6.60
CA TYR A 174 6.55 -4.14 -7.09
C TYR A 174 5.64 -5.20 -7.74
N MET A 175 6.14 -6.41 -7.99
CA MET A 175 5.38 -7.49 -8.60
C MET A 175 5.35 -8.74 -7.72
N VAL A 176 4.41 -9.63 -8.03
CA VAL A 176 4.33 -10.95 -7.43
C VAL A 176 5.32 -11.86 -8.13
N THR A 177 6.27 -12.40 -7.38
CA THR A 177 7.26 -13.30 -7.94
C THR A 177 6.64 -14.68 -8.21
N LYS A 178 7.21 -15.42 -9.18
CA LYS A 178 6.78 -16.80 -9.46
C LYS A 178 6.86 -17.70 -8.21
N ALA A 179 7.90 -17.53 -7.39
CA ALA A 179 8.06 -18.29 -6.15
C ALA A 179 6.92 -18.02 -5.15
N GLU A 180 6.53 -16.75 -4.97
CA GLU A 180 5.40 -16.37 -4.11
C GLU A 180 4.08 -16.94 -4.64
N ALA A 181 3.86 -16.87 -5.95
CA ALA A 181 2.68 -17.46 -6.59
C ALA A 181 2.60 -18.99 -6.44
N ASP A 182 3.72 -19.69 -6.63
CA ASP A 182 3.79 -21.14 -6.48
C ASP A 182 3.59 -21.57 -5.01
N GLU A 183 4.05 -20.76 -4.05
CA GLU A 183 3.80 -20.97 -2.61
C GLU A 183 2.30 -20.83 -2.27
N VAL A 184 1.64 -19.77 -2.75
CA VAL A 184 0.19 -19.59 -2.58
C VAL A 184 -0.58 -20.76 -3.19
N ARG A 185 -0.23 -21.19 -4.41
CA ARG A 185 -0.86 -22.36 -5.06
C ARG A 185 -0.66 -23.65 -4.27
N SER A 186 0.52 -23.85 -3.70
CA SER A 186 0.82 -25.01 -2.86
C SER A 186 -0.11 -25.07 -1.65
N LEU A 187 -0.22 -23.96 -0.91
CA LEU A 187 -1.09 -23.85 0.26
C LEU A 187 -2.58 -23.98 -0.12
N ALA A 188 -2.99 -23.32 -1.20
CA ALA A 188 -4.35 -23.40 -1.72
C ALA A 188 -4.72 -24.83 -2.15
N LYS A 189 -3.78 -25.60 -2.71
CA LYS A 189 -4.00 -27.02 -3.07
C LYS A 189 -4.24 -27.88 -1.84
N LYS A 190 -3.54 -27.65 -0.72
CA LYS A 190 -3.76 -28.38 0.54
C LYS A 190 -5.18 -28.16 1.07
N ALA A 191 -5.72 -26.95 0.91
CA ALA A 191 -7.06 -26.58 1.32
C ALA A 191 -8.16 -26.93 0.30
N LYS A 192 -7.82 -27.51 -0.88
CA LYS A 192 -8.81 -27.73 -1.95
C LYS A 192 -9.66 -28.96 -1.67
N GLY A 193 -10.95 -28.74 -1.42
CA GLY A 193 -11.97 -29.78 -1.21
C GLY A 193 -12.87 -30.01 -2.43
N LYS A 194 -13.88 -30.89 -2.28
CA LYS A 194 -14.83 -31.26 -3.35
C LYS A 194 -15.79 -30.13 -3.78
N GLY A 195 -15.92 -29.06 -2.99
CA GLY A 195 -16.86 -27.95 -3.24
C GLY A 195 -16.24 -26.55 -3.20
N GLY A 196 -14.91 -26.43 -3.16
CA GLY A 196 -14.21 -25.15 -2.99
C GLY A 196 -12.97 -25.31 -2.11
N TYR A 197 -12.49 -24.19 -1.54
CA TYR A 197 -11.44 -24.23 -0.53
C TYR A 197 -12.04 -24.37 0.87
N ASP A 198 -11.46 -25.28 1.65
CA ASP A 198 -11.75 -25.45 3.07
C ASP A 198 -10.49 -25.11 3.88
N TRP A 199 -10.46 -23.88 4.37
CA TRP A 199 -9.34 -23.33 5.13
C TRP A 199 -9.20 -23.94 6.53
N SER A 200 -10.20 -24.69 7.02
CA SER A 200 -10.14 -25.34 8.33
C SER A 200 -9.20 -26.56 8.36
N ILE A 201 -8.84 -27.08 7.17
CA ILE A 201 -7.96 -28.25 7.01
C ILE A 201 -6.48 -27.87 7.14
N LEU A 202 -6.14 -26.59 6.88
CA LEU A 202 -4.78 -26.10 7.05
C LEU A 202 -4.42 -26.05 8.53
N ASP A 203 -3.17 -26.38 8.84
CA ASP A 203 -2.65 -26.16 10.17
C ASP A 203 -2.46 -24.66 10.45
N ALA A 204 -2.26 -24.31 11.73
CA ALA A 204 -2.10 -22.91 12.13
C ALA A 204 -0.89 -22.24 11.46
N THR A 205 0.16 -23.02 11.17
CA THR A 205 1.39 -22.54 10.53
C THR A 205 1.16 -22.17 9.07
N ASP A 206 0.57 -23.08 8.29
CA ASP A 206 0.26 -22.84 6.87
C ASP A 206 -0.76 -21.70 6.71
N MET A 207 -1.74 -21.62 7.62
CA MET A 207 -2.72 -20.53 7.62
C MET A 207 -2.05 -19.18 7.93
N ALA A 208 -1.21 -19.10 8.96
CA ALA A 208 -0.46 -17.88 9.27
C ALA A 208 0.43 -17.46 8.09
N ARG A 209 1.06 -18.44 7.42
CA ARG A 209 1.88 -18.17 6.24
C ARG A 209 1.07 -17.64 5.06
N LEU A 210 -0.12 -18.18 4.82
CA LEU A 210 -1.02 -17.70 3.77
C LEU A 210 -1.49 -16.25 4.02
N GLU A 211 -1.79 -15.91 5.28
CA GLU A 211 -2.16 -14.53 5.66
C GLU A 211 -0.98 -13.55 5.55
N GLU A 212 0.23 -14.01 5.87
CA GLU A 212 1.45 -13.23 5.66
C GLU A 212 1.67 -12.97 4.15
N LEU A 213 1.53 -14.00 3.31
CA LEU A 213 1.64 -13.88 1.86
C LEU A 213 0.57 -12.95 1.29
N TYR A 214 -0.67 -13.06 1.76
CA TYR A 214 -1.75 -12.16 1.40
C TYR A 214 -1.40 -10.71 1.71
N THR A 215 -0.97 -10.43 2.93
CA THR A 215 -0.58 -9.08 3.35
C THR A 215 0.60 -8.57 2.52
N LYS A 216 1.64 -9.38 2.36
CA LYS A 216 2.87 -9.03 1.63
C LYS A 216 2.58 -8.73 0.16
N ILE A 217 1.89 -9.62 -0.54
CA ILE A 217 1.58 -9.48 -1.98
C ILE A 217 0.75 -8.22 -2.22
N ASN A 218 -0.30 -8.03 -1.44
CA ASN A 218 -1.16 -6.89 -1.64
C ASN A 218 -0.50 -5.57 -1.22
N ASN A 219 0.38 -5.58 -0.22
CA ASN A 219 1.22 -4.43 0.10
C ASN A 219 2.17 -4.08 -1.06
N LYS A 220 2.77 -5.07 -1.73
CA LYS A 220 3.63 -4.84 -2.91
C LYS A 220 2.86 -4.32 -4.11
N VAL A 221 1.68 -4.86 -4.39
CA VAL A 221 0.89 -4.45 -5.55
C VAL A 221 0.13 -3.14 -5.30
N GLY A 222 -0.08 -2.78 -4.03
CA GLY A 222 -0.80 -1.57 -3.63
C GLY A 222 -2.31 -1.79 -3.44
N PHE A 223 -2.76 -3.04 -3.33
CA PHE A 223 -4.18 -3.32 -3.06
C PHE A 223 -4.55 -2.93 -1.62
N PRO A 224 -5.67 -2.23 -1.43
CA PRO A 224 -6.16 -1.84 -0.10
C PRO A 224 -6.59 -3.08 0.68
N MET A 225 -6.34 -3.06 1.99
CA MET A 225 -6.67 -4.17 2.87
C MET A 225 -7.60 -3.76 3.98
N LEU A 226 -8.80 -4.36 3.95
CA LEU A 226 -9.70 -4.36 5.09
C LEU A 226 -9.30 -5.54 5.97
N SER A 227 -8.79 -5.21 7.15
CA SER A 227 -8.54 -6.22 8.18
C SER A 227 -9.83 -6.45 8.98
N GLU A 228 -10.29 -7.69 9.07
CA GLU A 228 -11.43 -8.06 9.92
C GLU A 228 -11.15 -7.74 11.39
N ALA A 229 -9.87 -7.77 11.78
CA ALA A 229 -9.41 -7.46 13.13
C ALA A 229 -9.59 -5.98 13.49
N ALA A 230 -9.81 -5.09 12.50
CA ALA A 230 -10.10 -3.68 12.78
C ALA A 230 -11.48 -3.47 13.43
N VAL A 231 -12.41 -4.42 13.28
CA VAL A 231 -13.73 -4.36 13.95
C VAL A 231 -13.60 -4.96 15.34
N GLN A 232 -13.69 -4.14 16.38
CA GLN A 232 -13.52 -4.58 17.77
C GLN A 232 -14.81 -5.15 18.38
N SER A 233 -14.65 -6.16 19.23
CA SER A 233 -15.75 -6.73 20.03
C SER A 233 -16.10 -5.77 21.18
N VAL A 234 -17.36 -5.77 21.61
CA VAL A 234 -17.80 -4.92 22.73
C VAL A 234 -17.45 -5.63 24.05
N PRO A 235 -16.79 -4.96 25.02
CA PRO A 235 -16.44 -5.57 26.29
C PRO A 235 -17.71 -5.90 27.11
N VAL A 236 -17.96 -7.19 27.33
CA VAL A 236 -19.15 -7.68 28.06
C VAL A 236 -19.09 -7.26 29.54
N ASP A 237 -17.90 -7.24 30.13
CA ASP A 237 -17.69 -6.88 31.54
C ASP A 237 -17.96 -5.40 31.84
N ALA A 238 -17.98 -4.54 30.80
CA ALA A 238 -18.35 -3.14 30.93
C ALA A 238 -19.87 -2.92 31.06
N CYS A 239 -20.69 -3.96 30.86
CA CYS A 239 -22.14 -3.87 30.97
C CYS A 239 -22.60 -4.14 32.41
N ALA A 240 -23.28 -3.18 33.03
CA ALA A 240 -23.81 -3.34 34.39
C ALA A 240 -25.09 -4.21 34.46
N ASP A 241 -25.90 -4.22 33.39
CA ASP A 241 -27.20 -4.91 33.32
C ASP A 241 -27.06 -6.30 32.67
N LEU A 242 -27.73 -7.32 33.23
CA LEU A 242 -27.77 -8.69 32.70
C LEU A 242 -28.32 -8.76 31.26
N ARG A 243 -29.37 -7.99 30.94
CA ARG A 243 -29.95 -7.94 29.59
C ARG A 243 -28.99 -7.32 28.58
N ALA A 244 -28.23 -6.31 29.02
CA ALA A 244 -27.19 -5.70 28.19
C ALA A 244 -26.06 -6.71 27.93
N LYS A 245 -25.65 -7.48 28.94
CA LYS A 245 -24.67 -8.56 28.80
C LYS A 245 -25.12 -9.60 27.76
N GLU A 246 -26.34 -10.12 27.88
CA GLU A 246 -26.90 -11.09 26.92
C GLU A 246 -26.89 -10.56 25.48
N TYR A 247 -27.31 -9.30 25.28
CA TYR A 247 -27.25 -8.66 23.97
C TYR A 247 -25.82 -8.52 23.44
N THR A 248 -24.86 -8.08 24.27
CA THR A 248 -23.45 -7.95 23.85
C THR A 248 -22.80 -9.28 23.53
N THR A 249 -23.10 -10.34 24.29
CA THR A 249 -22.62 -11.70 23.99
C THR A 249 -23.12 -12.15 22.63
N HIS A 250 -24.42 -12.00 22.37
CA HIS A 250 -24.99 -12.36 21.07
C HIS A 250 -24.38 -11.56 19.91
N MET A 251 -24.16 -10.26 20.08
CA MET A 251 -23.50 -9.42 19.08
C MET A 251 -22.05 -9.84 18.82
N ASN A 252 -21.30 -10.18 19.86
CA ASN A 252 -19.92 -10.65 19.72
C ASN A 252 -19.87 -12.03 19.03
N GLU A 253 -20.79 -12.94 19.32
CA GLU A 253 -20.91 -14.22 18.61
C GLU A 253 -21.21 -14.01 17.12
N GLN A 254 -22.16 -13.14 16.78
CA GLN A 254 -22.44 -12.80 15.38
C GLN A 254 -21.23 -12.16 14.69
N LEU A 255 -20.48 -11.31 15.40
CA LEU A 255 -19.27 -10.70 14.90
C LEU A 255 -18.21 -11.75 14.54
N GLU A 256 -17.95 -12.73 15.41
CA GLU A 256 -16.97 -13.78 15.11
C GLU A 256 -17.40 -14.63 13.91
N VAL A 257 -18.67 -14.99 13.80
CA VAL A 257 -19.21 -15.71 12.63
C VAL A 257 -18.97 -14.91 11.34
N LEU A 258 -19.24 -13.60 11.38
CA LEU A 258 -18.99 -12.71 10.24
C LEU A 258 -17.50 -12.57 9.92
N ARG A 259 -16.62 -12.47 10.93
CA ARG A 259 -15.17 -12.40 10.72
C ARG A 259 -14.65 -13.66 10.02
N VAL A 260 -15.07 -14.85 10.48
CA VAL A 260 -14.67 -16.12 9.85
C VAL A 260 -15.17 -16.19 8.41
N LYS A 261 -16.43 -15.78 8.16
CA LYS A 261 -16.99 -15.75 6.81
C LYS A 261 -16.21 -14.82 5.88
N LEU A 262 -15.93 -13.59 6.33
CA LEU A 262 -15.21 -12.59 5.52
C LEU A 262 -13.78 -13.04 5.23
N ARG A 263 -13.09 -13.60 6.23
CA ARG A 263 -11.76 -14.19 6.03
C ARG A 263 -11.78 -15.29 4.97
N ASN A 264 -12.74 -16.22 5.05
CA ASN A 264 -12.85 -17.31 4.09
C ASN A 264 -13.15 -16.82 2.66
N GLU A 265 -14.06 -15.85 2.50
CA GLU A 265 -14.35 -15.24 1.19
C GLU A 265 -13.12 -14.53 0.62
N ARG A 266 -12.40 -13.78 1.45
CA ARG A 266 -11.14 -13.11 1.08
C ARG A 266 -10.09 -14.11 0.59
N LEU A 267 -9.85 -15.18 1.36
CA LEU A 267 -8.87 -16.20 1.01
C LEU A 267 -9.28 -17.00 -0.22
N ASN A 268 -10.58 -17.26 -0.41
CA ASN A 268 -11.11 -17.88 -1.63
C ASN A 268 -10.79 -17.04 -2.86
N MET A 269 -11.06 -15.73 -2.80
CA MET A 269 -10.77 -14.80 -3.90
C MET A 269 -9.26 -14.69 -4.16
N PHE A 270 -8.46 -14.64 -3.09
CA PHE A 270 -7.02 -14.60 -3.20
C PHE A 270 -6.46 -15.85 -3.85
N ALA A 271 -6.85 -17.04 -3.39
CA ALA A 271 -6.39 -18.31 -3.94
C ALA A 271 -6.89 -18.56 -5.37
N ALA A 272 -8.09 -18.10 -5.72
CA ALA A 272 -8.62 -18.21 -7.07
C ALA A 272 -7.88 -17.34 -8.09
N ALA A 273 -7.18 -16.28 -7.64
CA ALA A 273 -6.39 -15.41 -8.51
C ALA A 273 -5.04 -16.04 -8.94
N PHE A 274 -4.63 -17.16 -8.33
CA PHE A 274 -3.35 -17.84 -8.57
C PHE A 274 -3.52 -19.23 -9.22
#